data_AF-A0AAN6XRT9-F1
#
_entry.id   AF-A0AAN6XRT9-F1
#
_cell.length_a   1.000
_cell.length_b   1.000
_cell.length_c   1.000
_cell.angle_alpha   90.00
_cell.angle_beta   90.00
_cell.angle_gamma   90.00
#
_symmetry.space_group_name_H-M   'P 1'
#
loop_
_entity.id
_entity.type
_entity.pdbx_description
1 polymer ?
#
loop_
_entity_poly.entity_id
_entity_poly.type
_entity_poly.pdbx_seq_one_letter_code
_entity_poly.pdbx_strand_id
1 'polypeptide(L)'
;MSPPESSANEPDPASPIAMDLSKKQVTTVIQDSHSYLPLSRPLKDGDTLLLLTPGIIPDLSSPTNVDPEAPTSDPFEPLGKALAKHHPWVRHVPYLPRYGITGTHVVHIRLATAVIFVLSGPPVHGQLSQVALAEITRSLCDSRPHVIVACCDARELGPIEKSFPAIVQVPSFGPSDLEAAADVIFGETKKRPPSRGPNLQNLVLAPKAWTVEVWNGPRDMDASYELWCQCVPEAFHLSRFLFQSLLRRDGWAMHYVVREPGTSQLLGFCATYTTYAGAEEERLVGSMAALLVRPAYRKRGIGLSLHNHALKQLTKTRGVRRLQLGSTFPRLLYGLPWDSPVEDWFRRRDWSIHTQSPGPGTGQEACDWLLRFKDWPTTGFLPSGPVFRPCEFHEFDMVLALVGAESQRRDNVGWYDQYAKLANSMNIRDIVVGLNEGGTIVAAALTCVKNTGSPAAEDLPWTNMIGDDVGGVTCICIADGLFEDPSQRDAVMVRLLDSCIQLLADQGMKQLLVDAVKGGDEGFQSMGFRKWARYRDVWRDL
;
A
#
# COMPACT_ATOMS: atom_id res chain seq x y z
N MET A 1 69.80 6.29 9.73
CA MET A 1 69.65 5.10 10.59
C MET A 1 68.19 4.69 10.51
N SER A 2 67.91 3.53 9.92
CA SER A 2 66.60 2.83 9.99
C SER A 2 66.59 1.89 11.21
N PRO A 3 65.50 1.14 11.49
CA PRO A 3 64.33 1.49 12.31
C PRO A 3 64.23 0.59 13.58
N PRO A 4 63.05 0.42 14.22
CA PRO A 4 62.27 -0.77 13.88
C PRO A 4 60.73 -0.61 13.88
N GLU A 5 60.13 -1.64 13.28
CA GLU A 5 58.72 -1.96 13.04
C GLU A 5 58.00 -2.56 14.27
N SER A 6 56.65 -2.49 14.27
CA SER A 6 55.74 -3.65 14.45
C SER A 6 54.26 -3.20 14.25
N SER A 7 53.67 -3.44 13.07
CA SER A 7 52.67 -4.48 12.75
C SER A 7 51.36 -4.50 13.56
N ALA A 8 50.22 -4.21 12.90
CA ALA A 8 48.95 -4.91 13.08
C ALA A 8 47.92 -4.57 11.98
N ASN A 9 47.72 -5.53 11.08
CA ASN A 9 46.50 -5.91 10.32
C ASN A 9 45.55 -4.83 9.77
N GLU A 10 45.64 -4.59 8.45
CA GLU A 10 44.50 -4.19 7.60
C GLU A 10 43.65 -5.42 7.24
N PRO A 11 42.31 -5.32 7.19
CA PRO A 11 41.46 -6.34 6.59
C PRO A 11 41.26 -6.10 5.08
N ASP A 12 41.33 -7.19 4.32
CA ASP A 12 41.07 -7.29 2.87
C ASP A 12 39.71 -6.70 2.44
N PRO A 13 39.61 -6.11 1.23
CA PRO A 13 38.34 -5.68 0.66
C PRO A 13 37.52 -6.89 0.18
N ALA A 14 36.36 -7.09 0.78
CA ALA A 14 35.40 -8.12 0.39
C ALA A 14 34.96 -7.95 -1.08
N SER A 15 35.00 -9.07 -1.82
CA SER A 15 34.47 -9.21 -3.17
C SER A 15 32.96 -8.94 -3.24
N PRO A 16 32.45 -8.42 -4.39
CA PRO A 16 31.03 -8.13 -4.55
C PRO A 16 30.20 -9.42 -4.59
N ILE A 17 29.27 -9.55 -3.64
CA ILE A 17 28.27 -10.61 -3.60
C ILE A 17 27.36 -10.46 -4.83
N ALA A 18 27.39 -11.47 -5.70
CA ALA A 18 26.52 -11.59 -6.85
C ALA A 18 25.04 -11.60 -6.44
N MET A 19 24.25 -10.70 -7.01
CA MET A 19 22.79 -10.69 -6.89
C MET A 19 22.20 -11.87 -7.68
N ASP A 20 21.64 -12.86 -6.99
CA ASP A 20 20.74 -13.85 -7.58
C ASP A 20 19.37 -13.20 -7.83
N LEU A 21 19.13 -12.80 -9.09
CA LEU A 21 17.86 -12.27 -9.59
C LEU A 21 17.16 -13.33 -10.44
N SER A 22 16.62 -14.38 -9.82
CA SER A 22 15.74 -15.34 -10.52
C SER A 22 14.28 -15.18 -10.09
N LYS A 23 13.64 -14.08 -10.50
CA LYS A 23 12.18 -13.99 -10.54
C LYS A 23 11.69 -15.02 -11.57
N LYS A 24 11.01 -16.08 -11.13
CA LYS A 24 10.30 -17.02 -12.02
C LYS A 24 9.32 -16.23 -12.91
N GLN A 25 9.69 -16.03 -14.17
CA GLN A 25 8.80 -15.51 -15.20
C GLN A 25 7.80 -16.61 -15.57
N VAL A 26 6.58 -16.24 -15.96
CA VAL A 26 5.50 -17.17 -16.34
C VAL A 26 5.05 -16.82 -17.76
N THR A 27 4.54 -17.80 -18.51
CA THR A 27 3.98 -17.60 -19.85
C THR A 27 2.81 -16.61 -19.84
N THR A 28 2.84 -15.60 -20.72
CA THR A 28 1.88 -14.49 -20.74
C THR A 28 1.47 -14.09 -22.16
N VAL A 29 0.19 -13.83 -22.38
CA VAL A 29 -0.27 -13.15 -23.62
C VAL A 29 0.07 -11.66 -23.50
N ILE A 30 0.96 -11.16 -24.37
CA ILE A 30 1.34 -9.75 -24.43
C ILE A 30 0.25 -8.94 -25.14
N GLN A 31 -0.26 -9.47 -26.24
CA GLN A 31 -1.25 -8.79 -27.08
C GLN A 31 -2.18 -9.81 -27.74
N ASP A 32 -3.45 -9.45 -27.89
CA ASP A 32 -4.42 -10.15 -28.74
C ASP A 32 -5.47 -9.15 -29.27
N SER A 33 -5.03 -8.18 -30.08
CA SER A 33 -5.87 -7.06 -30.54
C SER A 33 -7.00 -7.51 -31.47
N HIS A 34 -6.85 -8.65 -32.14
CA HIS A 34 -7.87 -9.22 -33.03
C HIS A 34 -8.69 -10.33 -32.37
N SER A 35 -8.49 -10.60 -31.07
CA SER A 35 -9.19 -11.67 -30.33
C SER A 35 -9.05 -13.05 -30.99
N TYR A 36 -7.86 -13.37 -31.49
CA TYR A 36 -7.55 -14.68 -32.09
C TYR A 36 -7.48 -15.79 -31.04
N LEU A 37 -7.16 -15.47 -29.78
CA LEU A 37 -7.07 -16.45 -28.71
C LEU A 37 -8.42 -16.57 -27.94
N PRO A 38 -8.76 -17.77 -27.46
CA PRO A 38 -8.07 -19.03 -27.71
C PRO A 38 -8.32 -19.55 -29.14
N LEU A 39 -7.34 -20.23 -29.72
CA LEU A 39 -7.42 -20.80 -31.07
C LEU A 39 -8.47 -21.92 -31.19
N SER A 40 -9.00 -22.42 -30.07
CA SER A 40 -10.16 -23.33 -30.04
C SER A 40 -11.44 -22.71 -30.61
N ARG A 41 -11.51 -21.38 -30.77
CA ARG A 41 -12.64 -20.70 -31.41
C ARG A 41 -12.59 -20.77 -32.94
N PRO A 42 -11.49 -20.35 -33.61
CA PRO A 42 -11.41 -20.41 -35.07
C PRO A 42 -11.13 -21.80 -35.63
N LEU A 43 -10.48 -22.70 -34.87
CA LEU A 43 -10.13 -24.04 -35.35
C LEU A 43 -11.27 -25.04 -35.10
N LYS A 44 -11.66 -25.75 -36.16
CA LYS A 44 -12.61 -26.88 -36.13
C LYS A 44 -11.85 -28.20 -36.24
N ASP A 45 -12.56 -29.30 -35.96
CA ASP A 45 -12.01 -30.63 -36.19
C ASP A 45 -11.67 -30.84 -37.67
N GLY A 46 -10.45 -31.30 -37.95
CA GLY A 46 -9.89 -31.41 -39.30
C GLY A 46 -9.15 -30.18 -39.85
N ASP A 47 -9.25 -29.01 -39.20
CA ASP A 47 -8.47 -27.82 -39.61
C ASP A 47 -6.98 -28.03 -39.33
N THR A 48 -6.07 -27.46 -40.14
CA THR A 48 -4.63 -27.60 -39.89
C THR A 48 -4.09 -26.43 -39.08
N LEU A 49 -3.43 -26.70 -37.94
CA LEU A 49 -2.65 -25.72 -37.19
C LEU A 49 -1.17 -25.86 -37.56
N LEU A 50 -0.58 -24.79 -38.11
CA LEU A 50 0.85 -24.78 -38.44
C LEU A 50 1.66 -24.17 -37.30
N LEU A 51 2.64 -24.91 -36.78
CA LEU A 51 3.65 -24.43 -35.85
C LEU A 51 4.98 -24.24 -36.60
N LEU A 52 5.43 -22.99 -36.71
CA LEU A 52 6.73 -22.62 -37.29
C LEU A 52 7.72 -22.32 -36.18
N THR A 53 8.79 -23.12 -36.07
CA THR A 53 9.83 -22.96 -35.05
C THR A 53 11.21 -22.69 -35.66
N PRO A 54 12.07 -21.90 -35.01
CA PRO A 54 13.43 -21.73 -35.49
C PRO A 54 14.23 -23.03 -35.29
N GLY A 55 14.97 -23.45 -36.31
CA GLY A 55 15.95 -24.52 -36.19
C GLY A 55 17.18 -24.02 -35.45
N ILE A 56 17.21 -24.22 -34.12
CA ILE A 56 18.33 -23.85 -33.24
C ILE A 56 19.10 -25.11 -32.90
N ILE A 57 20.43 -25.03 -33.00
CA ILE A 57 21.33 -25.99 -32.34
C ILE A 57 21.66 -25.34 -30.98
N PRO A 58 21.33 -25.94 -29.82
CA PRO A 58 21.70 -25.40 -28.53
C PRO A 58 23.21 -25.17 -28.48
N ASP A 59 23.62 -23.93 -28.20
CA ASP A 59 25.04 -23.56 -28.18
C ASP A 59 25.76 -24.31 -27.04
N LEU A 60 26.87 -24.96 -27.36
CA LEU A 60 27.72 -25.78 -26.45
C LEU A 60 28.46 -24.95 -25.38
N SER A 61 27.99 -23.74 -25.05
CA SER A 61 28.69 -22.75 -24.22
C SER A 61 28.22 -22.70 -22.76
N SER A 62 27.46 -23.70 -22.28
CA SER A 62 27.23 -23.89 -20.83
C SER A 62 28.36 -24.76 -20.23
N PRO A 63 29.01 -24.38 -19.11
CA PRO A 63 30.07 -25.17 -18.47
C PRO A 63 29.51 -26.34 -17.63
N THR A 64 28.35 -26.89 -18.00
CA THR A 64 27.74 -28.03 -17.31
C THR A 64 27.55 -29.19 -18.28
N ASN A 65 28.45 -30.17 -18.18
CA ASN A 65 28.37 -31.55 -18.67
C ASN A 65 27.14 -31.86 -19.55
N VAL A 66 27.30 -31.72 -20.87
CA VAL A 66 26.38 -32.35 -21.83
C VAL A 66 27.19 -33.35 -22.64
N ASP A 67 26.71 -34.60 -22.63
CA ASP A 67 27.29 -35.74 -23.32
C ASP A 67 27.31 -35.48 -24.84
N PRO A 68 28.46 -35.50 -25.52
CA PRO A 68 28.58 -35.15 -26.95
C PRO A 68 27.82 -36.09 -27.91
N GLU A 69 27.36 -37.24 -27.42
CA GLU A 69 26.60 -38.24 -28.21
C GLU A 69 25.09 -38.20 -27.98
N ALA A 70 24.57 -37.29 -27.13
CA ALA A 70 23.13 -37.15 -26.95
C ALA A 70 22.50 -36.56 -28.23
N PRO A 71 21.49 -37.21 -28.85
CA PRO A 71 20.84 -36.69 -30.04
C PRO A 71 20.26 -35.30 -29.73
N THR A 72 20.59 -34.32 -30.58
CA THR A 72 20.09 -32.95 -30.51
C THR A 72 18.58 -32.94 -30.73
N SER A 73 17.83 -33.10 -29.63
CA SER A 73 16.37 -33.04 -29.63
C SER A 73 15.90 -31.65 -30.03
N ASP A 74 14.86 -31.55 -30.86
CA ASP A 74 14.23 -30.26 -31.19
C ASP A 74 13.74 -29.61 -29.88
N PRO A 75 14.27 -28.43 -29.50
CA PRO A 75 13.91 -27.77 -28.24
C PRO A 75 12.44 -27.36 -28.17
N PHE A 76 11.74 -27.31 -29.32
CA PHE A 76 10.32 -26.97 -29.40
C PHE A 76 9.39 -28.17 -29.54
N GLU A 77 9.92 -29.40 -29.54
CA GLU A 77 9.11 -30.61 -29.52
C GLU A 77 8.06 -30.62 -28.38
N PRO A 78 8.37 -30.15 -27.14
CA PRO A 78 7.38 -30.06 -26.08
C PRO A 78 6.18 -29.17 -26.44
N LEU A 79 6.41 -28.05 -27.13
CA LEU A 79 5.35 -27.14 -27.59
C LEU A 79 4.45 -27.84 -28.62
N GLY A 80 5.07 -28.50 -29.61
CA GLY A 80 4.33 -29.25 -30.64
C GLY A 80 3.45 -30.35 -30.02
N LYS A 81 4.00 -31.13 -29.09
CA LYS A 81 3.24 -32.17 -28.35
C LYS A 81 2.11 -31.57 -27.52
N ALA A 82 2.35 -30.45 -26.85
CA ALA A 82 1.34 -29.80 -26.02
C ALA A 82 0.18 -29.25 -26.86
N LEU A 83 0.47 -28.59 -27.99
CA LEU A 83 -0.55 -28.14 -28.92
C LEU A 83 -1.34 -29.32 -29.50
N ALA A 84 -0.69 -30.46 -29.77
CA ALA A 84 -1.33 -31.66 -30.28
C ALA A 84 -2.32 -32.30 -29.28
N LYS A 85 -2.16 -32.06 -27.96
CA LYS A 85 -3.14 -32.46 -26.94
C LYS A 85 -4.46 -31.68 -27.09
N HIS A 86 -4.38 -30.43 -27.54
CA HIS A 86 -5.53 -29.54 -27.71
C HIS A 86 -6.15 -29.64 -29.11
N HIS A 87 -5.32 -29.88 -30.13
CA HIS A 87 -5.76 -29.99 -31.52
C HIS A 87 -4.93 -31.04 -32.27
N PRO A 88 -5.53 -32.15 -32.76
CA PRO A 88 -4.75 -33.29 -33.27
C PRO A 88 -4.01 -33.00 -34.58
N TRP A 89 -4.45 -32.01 -35.37
CA TRP A 89 -3.90 -31.68 -36.68
C TRP A 89 -2.85 -30.56 -36.62
N VAL A 90 -1.83 -30.74 -35.78
CA VAL A 90 -0.67 -29.84 -35.68
C VAL A 90 0.41 -30.26 -36.66
N ARG A 91 0.81 -29.34 -37.54
CA ARG A 91 1.96 -29.51 -38.43
C ARG A 91 3.11 -28.66 -37.91
N HIS A 92 4.13 -29.32 -37.36
CA HIS A 92 5.33 -28.67 -36.87
C HIS A 92 6.40 -28.62 -37.97
N VAL A 93 6.80 -27.42 -38.37
CA VAL A 93 7.75 -27.17 -39.47
C VAL A 93 8.85 -26.22 -39.00
N PRO A 94 10.12 -26.65 -39.00
CA PRO A 94 11.21 -25.76 -38.64
C PRO A 94 11.54 -24.78 -39.79
N TYR A 95 11.88 -23.54 -39.46
CA TYR A 95 12.49 -22.58 -40.37
C TYR A 95 13.92 -22.25 -39.93
N LEU A 96 14.78 -21.93 -40.89
CA LEU A 96 16.16 -21.52 -40.62
C LEU A 96 16.32 -20.06 -41.03
N PRO A 97 16.73 -19.14 -40.12
CA PRO A 97 16.86 -17.73 -40.45
C PRO A 97 17.71 -17.45 -41.71
N ARG A 98 18.75 -18.25 -41.93
CA ARG A 98 19.64 -18.16 -43.11
C ARG A 98 18.91 -18.41 -44.44
N TYR A 99 17.92 -19.28 -44.47
CA TYR A 99 17.18 -19.65 -45.69
C TYR A 99 15.84 -18.92 -45.82
N GLY A 100 15.40 -18.24 -44.76
CA GLY A 100 14.14 -17.50 -44.72
C GLY A 100 12.90 -18.38 -44.91
N ILE A 101 11.78 -17.75 -45.25
CA ILE A 101 10.51 -18.43 -45.56
C ILE A 101 10.56 -18.95 -47.00
N THR A 102 10.86 -20.24 -47.16
CA THR A 102 10.96 -20.93 -48.47
C THR A 102 9.58 -21.28 -49.06
N GLY A 103 9.53 -21.68 -50.34
CA GLY A 103 8.30 -22.10 -51.01
C GLY A 103 7.56 -23.24 -50.30
N THR A 104 8.27 -24.17 -49.65
CA THR A 104 7.66 -25.23 -48.83
C THR A 104 6.90 -24.66 -47.64
N HIS A 105 7.46 -23.65 -46.96
CA HIS A 105 6.77 -22.96 -45.87
C HIS A 105 5.52 -22.26 -46.38
N VAL A 106 5.59 -21.59 -47.54
CA VAL A 106 4.43 -20.91 -48.15
C VAL A 106 3.28 -21.90 -48.40
N VAL A 107 3.58 -23.11 -48.89
CA VAL A 107 2.56 -24.16 -49.07
C VAL A 107 1.91 -24.53 -47.75
N HIS A 108 2.69 -24.74 -46.68
CA HIS A 108 2.14 -25.04 -45.35
C HIS A 108 1.32 -23.88 -44.78
N ILE A 109 1.80 -22.64 -44.92
CA ILE A 109 1.09 -21.44 -44.46
C ILE A 109 -0.25 -21.31 -45.17
N ARG A 110 -0.32 -21.57 -46.49
CA ARG A 110 -1.57 -21.49 -47.27
C ARG A 110 -2.57 -22.60 -46.92
N LEU A 111 -2.10 -23.78 -46.53
CA LEU A 111 -2.96 -24.90 -46.13
C LEU A 111 -3.44 -24.80 -44.68
N ALA A 112 -2.79 -23.99 -43.85
CA ALA A 112 -3.13 -23.86 -42.44
C ALA A 112 -4.32 -22.92 -42.22
N THR A 113 -5.19 -23.30 -41.29
CA THR A 113 -6.31 -22.47 -40.81
C THR A 113 -5.82 -21.44 -39.78
N ALA A 114 -4.78 -21.77 -39.01
CA ALA A 114 -4.09 -20.86 -38.11
C ALA A 114 -2.57 -21.15 -38.11
N VAL A 115 -1.77 -20.11 -37.85
CA VAL A 115 -0.30 -20.20 -37.82
C VAL A 115 0.22 -19.68 -36.47
N ILE A 116 1.06 -20.48 -35.82
CA ILE A 116 1.87 -20.10 -34.67
C ILE A 116 3.31 -19.95 -35.14
N PHE A 117 3.91 -18.79 -34.91
CA PHE A 117 5.29 -18.49 -35.27
C PHE A 117 6.12 -18.24 -34.01
N VAL A 118 7.16 -19.05 -33.78
CA VAL A 118 8.01 -18.94 -32.60
C VAL A 118 9.20 -18.02 -32.87
N LEU A 119 9.48 -17.09 -31.97
CA LEU A 119 10.67 -16.25 -31.96
C LEU A 119 11.56 -16.66 -30.80
N SER A 120 12.81 -17.01 -31.06
CA SER A 120 13.70 -17.55 -30.03
C SER A 120 14.65 -16.54 -29.39
N GLY A 121 14.76 -15.33 -29.94
CA GLY A 121 15.73 -14.37 -29.41
C GLY A 121 15.86 -13.11 -30.27
N PRO A 122 16.61 -12.11 -29.78
CA PRO A 122 16.88 -10.87 -30.50
C PRO A 122 17.63 -11.11 -31.83
N PRO A 123 17.57 -10.15 -32.77
CA PRO A 123 18.28 -10.27 -34.05
C PRO A 123 19.79 -10.47 -33.86
N VAL A 124 20.35 -11.49 -34.52
CA VAL A 124 21.79 -11.77 -34.51
C VAL A 124 22.44 -11.15 -35.75
N HIS A 125 23.59 -10.49 -35.56
CA HIS A 125 24.31 -9.83 -36.66
C HIS A 125 24.68 -10.83 -37.76
N GLY A 126 24.41 -10.48 -39.03
CA GLY A 126 24.68 -11.33 -40.18
C GLY A 126 23.61 -12.39 -40.50
N GLN A 127 22.51 -12.46 -39.73
CA GLN A 127 21.34 -13.29 -40.02
C GLN A 127 20.11 -12.44 -40.31
N LEU A 128 19.16 -12.99 -41.08
CA LEU A 128 17.86 -12.36 -41.26
C LEU A 128 17.10 -12.35 -39.93
N SER A 129 16.51 -11.20 -39.58
CA SER A 129 15.74 -11.04 -38.35
C SER A 129 14.55 -12.00 -38.35
N GLN A 130 14.38 -12.76 -37.26
CA GLN A 130 13.22 -13.64 -37.09
C GLN A 130 11.91 -12.83 -37.09
N VAL A 131 11.93 -11.60 -36.58
CA VAL A 131 10.80 -10.66 -36.64
C VAL A 131 10.43 -10.35 -38.09
N ALA A 132 11.41 -10.08 -38.96
CA ALA A 132 11.15 -9.84 -40.38
C ALA A 132 10.58 -11.08 -41.08
N LEU A 133 11.02 -12.29 -40.71
CA LEU A 133 10.46 -13.54 -41.23
C LEU A 133 9.03 -13.79 -40.74
N ALA A 134 8.72 -13.40 -39.50
CA ALA A 134 7.37 -13.43 -38.97
C ALA A 134 6.45 -12.42 -39.68
N GLU A 135 6.95 -11.24 -40.06
CA GLU A 135 6.20 -10.25 -40.85
C GLU A 135 5.86 -10.77 -42.26
N ILE A 136 6.83 -11.43 -42.91
CA ILE A 136 6.59 -12.13 -44.19
C ILE A 136 5.50 -13.19 -44.00
N THR A 137 5.60 -14.02 -42.96
CA THR A 137 4.58 -15.04 -42.64
C THR A 137 3.21 -14.41 -42.40
N ARG A 138 3.14 -13.30 -41.66
CA ARG A 138 1.90 -12.56 -41.39
C ARG A 138 1.24 -12.07 -42.67
N SER A 139 2.02 -11.55 -43.61
CA SER A 139 1.52 -11.09 -44.92
C SER A 139 0.93 -12.23 -45.76
N LEU A 140 1.41 -13.46 -45.55
CA LEU A 140 0.89 -14.67 -46.22
C LEU A 140 -0.35 -15.25 -45.52
N CYS A 141 -0.64 -14.83 -44.29
CA CYS A 141 -1.77 -15.33 -43.50
C CYS A 141 -3.11 -14.65 -43.81
N ASP A 142 -3.13 -13.57 -44.60
CA ASP A 142 -4.34 -12.80 -44.91
C ASP A 142 -5.16 -12.44 -43.64
N SER A 143 -6.41 -12.88 -43.54
CA SER A 143 -7.28 -12.68 -42.37
C SER A 143 -7.16 -13.77 -41.30
N ARG A 144 -6.38 -14.82 -41.54
CA ARG A 144 -6.27 -15.99 -40.65
C ARG A 144 -5.46 -15.66 -39.39
N PRO A 145 -5.74 -16.35 -38.26
CA PRO A 145 -4.98 -16.18 -37.04
C PRO A 145 -3.48 -16.41 -37.24
N HIS A 146 -2.68 -15.42 -36.85
CA HIS A 146 -1.22 -15.49 -36.81
C HIS A 146 -0.75 -15.09 -35.41
N VAL A 147 -0.28 -16.07 -34.64
CA VAL A 147 0.09 -15.93 -33.23
C VAL A 147 1.61 -16.00 -33.10
N ILE A 148 2.22 -14.99 -32.50
CA ILE A 148 3.65 -15.00 -32.18
C ILE A 148 3.85 -15.65 -30.81
N VAL A 149 4.81 -16.58 -30.70
CA VAL A 149 5.29 -17.12 -29.43
C VAL A 149 6.73 -16.66 -29.23
N ALA A 150 6.96 -15.66 -28.40
CA ALA A 150 8.28 -15.11 -28.11
C ALA A 150 8.90 -15.82 -26.90
N CYS A 151 9.93 -16.63 -27.11
CA CYS A 151 10.68 -17.34 -26.06
C CYS A 151 11.82 -16.50 -25.47
N CYS A 152 11.75 -15.18 -25.59
CA CYS A 152 12.66 -14.21 -25.01
C CYS A 152 11.84 -12.99 -24.54
N ASP A 153 12.49 -12.01 -23.93
CA ASP A 153 11.82 -10.75 -23.60
C ASP A 153 11.38 -10.04 -24.89
N ALA A 154 10.08 -9.83 -25.07
CA ALA A 154 9.54 -9.21 -26.28
C ALA A 154 10.08 -7.78 -26.50
N ARG A 155 10.54 -7.10 -25.44
CA ARG A 155 11.15 -5.77 -25.53
C ARG A 155 12.48 -5.79 -26.29
N GLU A 156 13.17 -6.94 -26.29
CA GLU A 156 14.43 -7.12 -27.01
C GLU A 156 14.22 -7.36 -28.52
N LEU A 157 12.98 -7.65 -28.94
CA LEU A 157 12.61 -7.87 -30.32
C LEU A 157 12.23 -6.58 -31.07
N GLY A 158 12.24 -5.44 -30.38
CA GLY A 158 11.73 -4.17 -30.90
C GLY A 158 10.20 -4.06 -30.77
N PRO A 159 9.57 -3.05 -31.40
CA PRO A 159 8.14 -2.74 -31.24
C PRO A 159 7.23 -3.70 -32.04
N ILE A 160 7.34 -5.00 -31.77
CA ILE A 160 6.64 -6.08 -32.49
C ILE A 160 5.11 -6.03 -32.28
N GLU A 161 4.64 -5.37 -31.22
CA GLU A 161 3.22 -5.15 -30.94
C GLU A 161 2.52 -4.32 -32.02
N LYS A 162 3.28 -3.53 -32.80
CA LYS A 162 2.74 -2.79 -33.95
C LYS A 162 2.50 -3.69 -35.17
N SER A 163 3.31 -4.74 -35.32
CA SER A 163 3.29 -5.61 -36.50
C SER A 163 2.40 -6.85 -36.30
N PHE A 164 2.24 -7.32 -35.06
CA PHE A 164 1.53 -8.58 -34.78
C PHE A 164 0.34 -8.41 -33.84
N PRO A 165 -0.86 -8.85 -34.24
CA PRO A 165 -2.06 -8.70 -33.44
C PRO A 165 -2.12 -9.65 -32.24
N ALA A 166 -1.48 -10.83 -32.31
CA ALA A 166 -1.47 -11.81 -31.22
C ALA A 166 -0.04 -12.23 -30.86
N ILE A 167 0.36 -12.06 -29.60
CA ILE A 167 1.71 -12.31 -29.08
C ILE A 167 1.63 -12.98 -27.71
N VAL A 168 2.32 -14.10 -27.54
CA VAL A 168 2.48 -14.86 -26.29
C VAL A 168 3.96 -14.90 -25.94
N GLN A 169 4.35 -14.41 -24.77
CA GLN A 169 5.71 -14.53 -24.26
C GLN A 169 5.87 -15.79 -23.42
N VAL A 170 6.97 -16.50 -23.61
CA VAL A 170 7.36 -17.69 -22.86
C VAL A 170 8.68 -17.40 -22.14
N PRO A 171 8.80 -17.70 -20.84
CA PRO A 171 9.98 -17.41 -20.02
C PRO A 171 11.27 -18.08 -20.50
N SER A 172 11.16 -19.29 -21.03
CA SER A 172 12.30 -20.10 -21.44
C SER A 172 11.88 -21.17 -22.45
N PHE A 173 12.86 -21.91 -22.97
CA PHE A 173 12.63 -23.13 -23.78
C PHE A 173 12.30 -24.37 -22.94
N GLY A 174 12.09 -24.20 -21.62
CA GLY A 174 11.76 -25.30 -20.72
C GLY A 174 10.44 -25.98 -21.11
N PRO A 175 10.34 -27.32 -21.05
CA PRO A 175 9.13 -28.05 -21.43
C PRO A 175 7.86 -27.54 -20.72
N SER A 176 7.95 -27.20 -19.43
CA SER A 176 6.80 -26.68 -18.67
C SER A 176 6.30 -25.33 -19.17
N ASP A 177 7.21 -24.47 -19.64
CA ASP A 177 6.86 -23.12 -20.10
C ASP A 177 6.23 -23.17 -21.49
N LEU A 178 6.74 -24.07 -22.35
CA LEU A 178 6.19 -24.39 -23.66
C LEU A 178 4.82 -25.10 -23.56
N GLU A 179 4.65 -26.02 -22.61
CA GLU A 179 3.35 -26.65 -22.33
C GLU A 179 2.32 -25.60 -21.86
N ALA A 180 2.71 -24.71 -20.94
CA ALA A 180 1.86 -23.63 -20.49
C ALA A 180 1.47 -22.66 -21.62
N ALA A 181 2.36 -22.47 -22.62
CA ALA A 181 2.04 -21.67 -23.80
C ALA A 181 0.92 -22.30 -24.63
N ALA A 182 0.95 -23.62 -24.83
CA ALA A 182 -0.13 -24.32 -25.52
C ALA A 182 -1.47 -24.21 -24.79
N ASP A 183 -1.47 -24.36 -23.46
CA ASP A 183 -2.68 -24.24 -22.63
C ASP A 183 -3.28 -22.81 -22.72
N VAL A 184 -2.42 -21.79 -22.71
CA VAL A 184 -2.83 -20.38 -22.87
C VAL A 184 -3.39 -20.13 -24.27
N ILE A 185 -2.76 -20.69 -25.32
CA ILE A 185 -3.20 -20.52 -26.71
C ILE A 185 -4.57 -21.18 -26.95
N PHE A 186 -4.90 -22.28 -26.24
CA PHE A 186 -6.17 -23.00 -26.39
C PHE A 186 -7.23 -22.73 -25.32
N GLY A 187 -6.88 -21.97 -24.27
CA GLY A 187 -7.82 -21.44 -23.29
C GLY A 187 -8.19 -22.38 -22.15
N GLU A 188 -7.42 -23.44 -21.91
CA GLU A 188 -7.62 -24.33 -20.76
C GLU A 188 -6.95 -23.76 -19.50
N THR A 189 -7.75 -23.12 -18.64
CA THR A 189 -7.35 -22.87 -17.25
C THR A 189 -8.12 -23.84 -16.36
N LYS A 190 -7.40 -24.72 -15.64
CA LYS A 190 -8.01 -25.75 -14.77
C LYS A 190 -9.04 -25.13 -13.81
N LYS A 191 -10.23 -25.75 -13.83
CA LYS A 191 -11.51 -25.42 -13.16
C LYS A 191 -11.39 -24.80 -11.75
N ARG A 192 -12.04 -23.65 -11.55
CA ARG A 192 -12.63 -23.20 -10.27
C ARG A 192 -14.04 -22.60 -10.57
N PRO A 193 -15.08 -22.86 -9.75
CA PRO A 193 -16.49 -22.72 -10.18
C PRO A 193 -17.01 -21.27 -10.20
N PRO A 194 -18.18 -21.02 -10.84
CA PRO A 194 -18.42 -19.80 -11.60
C PRO A 194 -19.39 -18.80 -10.94
N SER A 195 -19.21 -17.50 -11.20
CA SER A 195 -20.33 -16.63 -11.61
C SER A 195 -19.86 -15.34 -12.33
N ARG A 196 -20.35 -15.23 -13.58
CA ARG A 196 -20.73 -14.05 -14.40
C ARG A 196 -19.78 -12.85 -14.60
N GLY A 197 -19.46 -12.61 -15.88
CA GLY A 197 -19.25 -11.25 -16.45
C GLY A 197 -17.83 -10.69 -16.32
N PRO A 198 -17.39 -9.84 -17.26
CA PRO A 198 -15.97 -9.68 -17.59
C PRO A 198 -15.27 -8.84 -16.53
N ASN A 199 -14.26 -9.40 -15.86
CA ASN A 199 -13.38 -8.60 -15.01
C ASN A 199 -11.98 -8.52 -15.63
N LEU A 200 -11.84 -7.50 -16.47
CA LEU A 200 -10.64 -6.94 -17.11
C LEU A 200 -9.51 -6.54 -16.13
N GLN A 201 -9.47 -7.06 -14.89
CA GLN A 201 -8.79 -6.38 -13.79
C GLN A 201 -7.53 -7.03 -13.22
N ASN A 202 -7.06 -8.19 -13.71
CA ASN A 202 -5.90 -8.85 -13.07
C ASN A 202 -4.75 -9.21 -14.03
N LEU A 203 -4.40 -8.31 -14.95
CA LEU A 203 -3.01 -8.21 -15.42
C LEU A 203 -2.15 -7.71 -14.25
N VAL A 204 -1.37 -8.62 -13.66
CA VAL A 204 -0.32 -8.27 -12.70
C VAL A 204 0.80 -7.59 -13.49
N LEU A 205 0.64 -6.29 -13.78
CA LEU A 205 1.72 -5.47 -14.32
C LEU A 205 2.91 -5.57 -13.37
N ALA A 206 4.09 -5.93 -13.90
CA ALA A 206 5.33 -5.95 -13.13
C ALA A 206 5.50 -4.59 -12.41
N PRO A 207 5.90 -4.57 -11.13
CA PRO A 207 6.11 -3.33 -10.41
C PRO A 207 7.11 -2.44 -11.16
N LYS A 208 6.65 -1.29 -11.64
CA LYS A 208 7.50 -0.25 -12.25
C LYS A 208 7.57 0.96 -11.33
N ALA A 209 8.55 1.83 -11.56
CA ALA A 209 8.55 3.15 -10.95
C ALA A 209 7.45 4.02 -11.60
N TRP A 210 6.73 4.78 -10.78
CA TRP A 210 5.69 5.71 -11.21
C TRP A 210 6.11 7.15 -10.90
N THR A 211 5.75 8.06 -11.79
CA THR A 211 5.87 9.50 -11.56
C THR A 211 4.90 9.92 -10.45
N VAL A 212 5.44 10.56 -9.42
CA VAL A 212 4.67 11.11 -8.31
C VAL A 212 4.55 12.62 -8.50
N GLU A 213 3.33 13.12 -8.44
CA GLU A 213 3.01 14.55 -8.51
C GLU A 213 2.56 15.07 -7.14
N VAL A 214 2.73 16.36 -6.90
CA VAL A 214 2.08 17.05 -5.77
C VAL A 214 0.58 17.10 -6.03
N TRP A 215 -0.21 16.75 -5.03
CA TRP A 215 -1.67 16.83 -5.07
C TRP A 215 -2.11 18.29 -5.19
N ASN A 216 -3.07 18.53 -6.07
CA ASN A 216 -3.66 19.85 -6.29
C ASN A 216 -5.15 19.82 -5.91
N GLY A 217 -5.54 20.59 -4.90
CA GLY A 217 -6.91 20.55 -4.36
C GLY A 217 -8.02 20.74 -5.39
N PRO A 218 -8.03 21.82 -6.19
CA PRO A 218 -9.04 22.02 -7.22
C PRO A 218 -9.14 20.88 -8.26
N ARG A 219 -8.01 20.25 -8.60
CA ARG A 219 -7.94 19.20 -9.64
C ARG A 219 -8.23 17.80 -9.09
N ASP A 220 -7.82 17.52 -7.86
CA ASP A 220 -7.61 16.13 -7.38
C ASP A 220 -8.61 15.71 -6.30
N MET A 221 -9.38 16.65 -5.76
CA MET A 221 -10.27 16.42 -4.63
C MET A 221 -11.27 15.29 -4.88
N ASP A 222 -11.99 15.35 -6.00
CA ASP A 222 -12.99 14.36 -6.41
C ASP A 222 -12.41 12.95 -6.47
N ALA A 223 -11.32 12.80 -7.24
CA ALA A 223 -10.75 11.50 -7.50
C ALA A 223 -10.04 10.93 -6.25
N SER A 224 -9.47 11.77 -5.39
CA SER A 224 -8.93 11.35 -4.09
C SER A 224 -10.04 10.87 -3.15
N TYR A 225 -11.20 11.55 -3.14
CA TYR A 225 -12.35 11.16 -2.32
C TYR A 225 -12.96 9.84 -2.79
N GLU A 226 -13.14 9.68 -4.10
CA GLU A 226 -13.58 8.41 -4.70
C GLU A 226 -12.61 7.27 -4.32
N LEU A 227 -11.30 7.52 -4.44
CA LEU A 227 -10.27 6.54 -4.10
C LEU A 227 -10.26 6.19 -2.60
N TRP A 228 -10.51 7.17 -1.73
CA TRP A 228 -10.71 6.95 -0.29
C TRP A 228 -11.84 5.94 -0.06
N CYS A 229 -13.03 6.23 -0.57
CA CYS A 229 -14.21 5.37 -0.40
C CYS A 229 -14.01 3.96 -0.98
N GLN A 230 -13.23 3.82 -2.07
CA GLN A 230 -12.89 2.52 -2.66
C GLN A 230 -11.88 1.70 -1.85
N CYS A 231 -11.02 2.35 -1.06
CA CYS A 231 -9.91 1.68 -0.41
C CYS A 231 -10.11 1.47 1.09
N VAL A 232 -10.89 2.30 1.75
CA VAL A 232 -11.15 2.21 3.20
C VAL A 232 -12.51 1.54 3.47
N PRO A 233 -12.66 0.83 4.60
CA PRO A 233 -13.96 0.31 5.03
C PRO A 233 -14.99 1.43 5.16
N GLU A 234 -16.27 1.09 4.98
CA GLU A 234 -17.41 2.03 5.04
C GLU A 234 -17.47 2.80 6.37
N ALA A 235 -17.09 2.17 7.48
CA ALA A 235 -17.00 2.82 8.80
C ALA A 235 -16.04 4.02 8.84
N PHE A 236 -15.09 4.11 7.91
CA PHE A 236 -14.15 5.22 7.76
C PHE A 236 -14.48 6.13 6.57
N HIS A 237 -15.67 5.99 5.96
CA HIS A 237 -16.10 6.92 4.91
C HIS A 237 -16.41 8.27 5.55
N LEU A 238 -15.74 9.31 5.05
CA LEU A 238 -15.97 10.68 5.48
C LEU A 238 -17.01 11.31 4.54
N SER A 239 -17.71 12.35 4.99
CA SER A 239 -18.39 13.21 4.01
C SER A 239 -17.36 13.89 3.12
N ARG A 240 -17.71 14.15 1.85
CA ARG A 240 -16.82 14.84 0.91
C ARG A 240 -16.28 16.16 1.47
N PHE A 241 -17.15 16.94 2.12
CA PHE A 241 -16.80 18.22 2.71
C PHE A 241 -15.75 18.06 3.82
N LEU A 242 -15.97 17.12 4.74
CA LEU A 242 -15.06 16.85 5.86
C LEU A 242 -13.72 16.29 5.36
N PHE A 243 -13.74 15.40 4.36
CA PHE A 243 -12.50 14.92 3.74
C PHE A 243 -11.71 16.09 3.13
N GLN A 244 -12.37 17.01 2.44
CA GLN A 244 -11.72 18.20 1.87
C GLN A 244 -11.13 19.13 2.94
N SER A 245 -11.83 19.37 4.07
CA SER A 245 -11.33 20.23 5.14
C SER A 245 -10.13 19.62 5.88
N LEU A 246 -10.06 18.29 5.98
CA LEU A 246 -8.90 17.60 6.57
C LEU A 246 -7.67 17.62 5.65
N LEU A 247 -7.85 17.58 4.32
CA LEU A 247 -6.72 17.64 3.38
C LEU A 247 -6.19 19.07 3.17
N ARG A 248 -7.04 20.10 3.27
CA ARG A 248 -6.64 21.49 3.07
C ARG A 248 -6.17 22.13 4.38
N ARG A 249 -4.93 21.81 4.79
CA ARG A 249 -4.26 22.42 5.95
C ARG A 249 -3.00 23.16 5.52
N ASP A 250 -3.14 24.46 5.27
CA ASP A 250 -2.07 25.31 4.77
C ASP A 250 -0.84 25.30 5.70
N GLY A 251 0.35 25.13 5.13
CA GLY A 251 1.62 25.09 5.87
C GLY A 251 1.97 23.74 6.52
N TRP A 252 1.02 22.81 6.62
CA TRP A 252 1.19 21.54 7.33
C TRP A 252 0.94 20.30 6.47
N ALA A 253 0.17 20.42 5.39
CA ALA A 253 -0.22 19.32 4.50
C ALA A 253 0.49 19.40 3.15
N MET A 254 1.12 18.29 2.71
CA MET A 254 1.80 18.21 1.40
C MET A 254 1.57 16.87 0.72
N HIS A 255 0.38 16.67 0.16
CA HIS A 255 -0.07 15.37 -0.35
C HIS A 255 0.48 15.05 -1.75
N TYR A 256 0.42 13.77 -2.12
CA TYR A 256 0.97 13.26 -3.38
C TYR A 256 0.00 12.35 -4.13
N VAL A 257 0.09 12.34 -5.45
CA VAL A 257 -0.71 11.48 -6.34
C VAL A 257 0.14 10.79 -7.38
N VAL A 258 -0.37 9.68 -7.90
CA VAL A 258 0.13 8.99 -9.09
C VAL A 258 -1.00 8.87 -10.09
N ARG A 259 -0.70 9.12 -11.36
CA ARG A 259 -1.65 9.04 -12.47
C ARG A 259 -1.28 7.97 -13.47
N GLU A 260 -2.30 7.52 -14.20
CA GLU A 260 -2.11 6.73 -15.40
C GLU A 260 -1.55 7.62 -16.53
N PRO A 261 -0.42 7.23 -17.15
CA PRO A 261 0.10 7.93 -18.32
C PRO A 261 -0.94 7.98 -19.45
N GLY A 262 -1.14 9.15 -20.03
CA GLY A 262 -2.03 9.35 -21.19
C GLY A 262 -3.49 9.66 -20.85
N THR A 263 -4.07 9.04 -19.81
CA THR A 263 -5.46 9.30 -19.40
C THR A 263 -5.57 10.30 -18.25
N SER A 264 -4.47 10.55 -17.54
CA SER A 264 -4.41 11.38 -16.32
C SER A 264 -5.32 10.90 -15.17
N GLN A 265 -5.85 9.68 -15.25
CA GLN A 265 -6.66 9.09 -14.19
C GLN A 265 -5.84 8.96 -12.91
N LEU A 266 -6.39 9.40 -11.77
CA LEU A 266 -5.75 9.22 -10.47
C LEU A 266 -5.81 7.73 -10.06
N LEU A 267 -4.64 7.14 -9.89
CA LEU A 267 -4.45 5.72 -9.54
C LEU A 267 -3.99 5.52 -8.09
N GLY A 268 -3.30 6.50 -7.52
CA GLY A 268 -2.84 6.45 -6.15
C GLY A 268 -2.80 7.82 -5.50
N PHE A 269 -2.95 7.83 -4.18
CA PHE A 269 -3.00 9.03 -3.34
C PHE A 269 -2.27 8.76 -2.03
N CYS A 270 -1.46 9.72 -1.58
CA CYS A 270 -0.78 9.69 -0.29
C CYS A 270 -1.06 11.00 0.45
N ALA A 271 -1.76 10.92 1.58
CA ALA A 271 -1.96 12.04 2.49
C ALA A 271 -0.80 12.07 3.50
N THR A 272 -0.30 13.27 3.77
CA THR A 272 0.86 13.51 4.62
C THR A 272 0.68 14.83 5.36
N TYR A 273 1.23 14.88 6.58
CA TYR A 273 1.24 16.09 7.40
C TYR A 273 2.60 16.23 8.10
N THR A 274 2.98 17.45 8.41
CA THR A 274 3.97 17.76 9.43
C THR A 274 3.25 18.41 10.60
N THR A 275 3.62 18.11 11.84
CA THR A 275 3.06 18.73 13.07
C THR A 275 4.14 18.92 14.11
N TYR A 276 3.99 19.85 15.06
CA TYR A 276 4.92 19.89 16.20
C TYR A 276 4.75 18.65 17.07
N ALA A 277 5.87 18.18 17.60
CA ALA A 277 5.91 17.04 18.50
C ALA A 277 5.44 17.42 19.91
N GLY A 278 5.65 18.68 20.32
CA GLY A 278 5.27 19.22 21.63
C GLY A 278 5.49 20.72 21.66
N ALA A 279 5.73 21.29 22.84
CA ALA A 279 5.93 22.74 23.02
C ALA A 279 7.17 23.31 22.31
N GLU A 280 8.10 22.46 21.87
CA GLU A 280 9.31 22.86 21.14
C GLU A 280 8.99 23.09 19.65
N GLU A 281 9.00 24.37 19.23
CA GLU A 281 8.66 24.80 17.86
C GLU A 281 9.61 24.29 16.76
N GLU A 282 10.73 23.65 17.09
CA GLU A 282 11.67 23.10 16.10
C GLU A 282 11.54 21.59 15.89
N ARG A 283 10.80 20.88 16.76
CA ARG A 283 10.67 19.43 16.70
C ARG A 283 9.36 19.04 16.02
N LEU A 284 9.47 18.51 14.81
CA LEU A 284 8.33 18.08 14.00
C LEU A 284 8.23 16.56 13.89
N VAL A 285 6.99 16.11 13.68
CA VAL A 285 6.63 14.75 13.30
C VAL A 285 6.11 14.76 11.86
N GLY A 286 6.70 13.93 11.01
CA GLY A 286 6.25 13.66 9.65
C GLY A 286 5.27 12.49 9.63
N SER A 287 4.02 12.77 9.32
CA SER A 287 2.94 11.78 9.28
C SER A 287 2.65 11.33 7.85
N MET A 288 2.62 10.02 7.62
CA MET A 288 1.97 9.42 6.44
C MET A 288 0.56 8.99 6.84
N ALA A 289 -0.39 9.93 6.77
CA ALA A 289 -1.76 9.73 7.27
C ALA A 289 -2.53 8.65 6.51
N ALA A 290 -2.34 8.56 5.19
CA ALA A 290 -2.96 7.53 4.37
C ALA A 290 -2.15 7.28 3.10
N LEU A 291 -2.09 6.02 2.67
CA LEU A 291 -1.48 5.59 1.41
C LEU A 291 -2.44 4.66 0.68
N LEU A 292 -3.06 5.16 -0.39
CA LEU A 292 -4.12 4.46 -1.11
C LEU A 292 -3.71 4.22 -2.56
N VAL A 293 -4.06 3.03 -3.07
CA VAL A 293 -3.87 2.63 -4.46
C VAL A 293 -5.14 1.98 -4.95
N ARG A 294 -5.63 2.43 -6.11
CA ARG A 294 -6.85 1.94 -6.75
C ARG A 294 -6.81 0.41 -6.82
N PRO A 295 -7.84 -0.32 -6.35
CA PRO A 295 -7.79 -1.78 -6.20
C PRO A 295 -7.29 -2.53 -7.44
N ALA A 296 -7.81 -2.18 -8.62
CA ALA A 296 -7.43 -2.77 -9.91
C ALA A 296 -5.98 -2.47 -10.36
N TYR A 297 -5.29 -1.54 -9.69
CA TYR A 297 -3.93 -1.10 -10.01
C TYR A 297 -2.92 -1.41 -8.90
N ARG A 298 -3.32 -2.20 -7.89
CA ARG A 298 -2.41 -2.66 -6.82
C ARG A 298 -1.35 -3.63 -7.36
N LYS A 299 -0.26 -3.78 -6.62
CA LYS A 299 0.91 -4.61 -6.98
C LYS A 299 1.68 -4.16 -8.24
N ARG A 300 1.44 -2.93 -8.73
CA ARG A 300 2.10 -2.35 -9.91
C ARG A 300 3.24 -1.38 -9.60
N GLY A 301 3.63 -1.25 -8.33
CA GLY A 301 4.68 -0.32 -7.88
C GLY A 301 4.20 1.07 -7.45
N ILE A 302 2.92 1.42 -7.69
CA ILE A 302 2.34 2.74 -7.36
C ILE A 302 2.52 3.09 -5.88
N GLY A 303 2.10 2.20 -4.97
CA GLY A 303 2.21 2.42 -3.53
C GLY A 303 3.67 2.56 -3.08
N LEU A 304 4.61 1.85 -3.72
CA LEU A 304 6.03 1.97 -3.42
C LEU A 304 6.59 3.32 -3.87
N SER A 305 6.21 3.80 -5.07
CA SER A 305 6.61 5.11 -5.56
C SER A 305 6.08 6.24 -4.67
N LEU A 306 4.79 6.21 -4.32
CA LEU A 306 4.19 7.17 -3.39
C LEU A 306 4.87 7.15 -2.02
N HIS A 307 5.04 5.97 -1.43
CA HIS A 307 5.68 5.81 -0.13
C HIS A 307 7.10 6.37 -0.12
N ASN A 308 7.95 5.94 -1.06
CA ASN A 308 9.35 6.38 -1.12
C ASN A 308 9.45 7.89 -1.37
N HIS A 309 8.57 8.45 -2.21
CA HIS A 309 8.53 9.89 -2.43
C HIS A 309 8.13 10.63 -1.16
N ALA A 310 7.02 10.25 -0.53
CA ALA A 310 6.50 10.88 0.67
C ALA A 310 7.52 10.86 1.83
N LEU A 311 8.12 9.70 2.12
CA LEU A 311 9.16 9.59 3.16
C LEU A 311 10.35 10.50 2.86
N LYS A 312 10.83 10.49 1.60
CA LYS A 312 11.95 11.34 1.19
C LYS A 312 11.65 12.82 1.37
N GLN A 313 10.42 13.27 1.11
CA GLN A 313 10.04 14.67 1.30
C GLN A 313 9.90 15.00 2.78
N LEU A 314 9.24 14.15 3.58
CA LEU A 314 9.10 14.36 5.03
C LEU A 314 10.48 14.43 5.72
N THR A 315 11.42 13.55 5.39
CA THR A 315 12.78 13.58 5.94
C THR A 315 13.58 14.82 5.52
N LYS A 316 13.26 15.43 4.37
CA LYS A 316 13.90 16.68 3.93
C LYS A 316 13.35 17.92 4.63
N THR A 317 12.16 17.85 5.21
CA THR A 317 11.56 18.99 5.92
C THR A 317 12.36 19.25 7.19
N ARG A 318 12.90 20.47 7.32
CA ARG A 318 13.66 20.89 8.49
C ARG A 318 12.82 20.71 9.76
N GLY A 319 13.42 20.14 10.80
CA GLY A 319 12.75 19.91 12.09
C GLY A 319 12.07 18.57 12.22
N VAL A 320 11.83 17.82 11.13
CA VAL A 320 11.25 16.48 11.22
C VAL A 320 12.26 15.53 11.87
N ARG A 321 11.92 15.04 13.06
CA ARG A 321 12.72 14.09 13.86
C ARG A 321 12.10 12.70 13.94
N ARG A 322 10.83 12.57 13.57
CA ARG A 322 10.06 11.33 13.63
C ARG A 322 9.21 11.16 12.39
N LEU A 323 9.12 9.94 11.89
CA LEU A 323 8.16 9.53 10.88
C LEU A 323 7.16 8.55 11.48
N GLN A 324 5.88 8.70 11.14
CA GLN A 324 4.82 7.78 11.59
C GLN A 324 3.88 7.35 10.47
N LEU A 325 3.29 6.16 10.64
CA LEU A 325 2.12 5.73 9.87
C LEU A 325 0.87 6.21 10.60
N GLY A 326 -0.09 6.75 9.85
CA GLY A 326 -1.19 7.52 10.43
C GLY A 326 -0.76 8.96 10.71
N SER A 327 -1.59 9.72 11.41
CA SER A 327 -1.33 11.12 11.76
C SER A 327 -1.71 11.44 13.20
N THR A 328 -0.98 12.40 13.78
CA THR A 328 -1.29 12.98 15.10
C THR A 328 -2.60 13.76 15.02
N PHE A 329 -2.58 14.89 14.30
CA PHE A 329 -3.70 15.75 13.97
C PHE A 329 -3.42 16.52 12.66
N PRO A 330 -4.40 16.72 11.74
CA PRO A 330 -5.72 16.09 11.75
C PRO A 330 -5.58 14.57 11.67
N ARG A 331 -6.41 13.85 12.43
CA ARG A 331 -6.29 12.40 12.59
C ARG A 331 -7.27 11.69 11.67
N LEU A 332 -6.82 11.43 10.44
CA LEU A 332 -7.57 10.53 9.57
C LEU A 332 -7.51 9.13 10.19
N LEU A 333 -6.32 8.54 10.26
CA LEU A 333 -6.12 7.27 10.95
C LEU A 333 -5.05 7.51 12.01
N TYR A 334 -5.27 7.01 13.23
CA TYR A 334 -4.25 7.12 14.28
C TYR A 334 -2.97 6.38 13.87
N GLY A 335 -3.14 5.20 13.29
CA GLY A 335 -2.05 4.35 12.81
C GLY A 335 -2.51 3.43 11.69
N LEU A 336 -1.76 2.36 11.44
CA LEU A 336 -2.17 1.34 10.48
C LEU A 336 -3.37 0.57 11.06
N PRO A 337 -4.53 0.47 10.36
CA PRO A 337 -5.66 -0.28 10.87
C PRO A 337 -5.28 -1.71 11.27
N TRP A 338 -5.85 -2.17 12.38
CA TRP A 338 -5.56 -3.50 12.92
C TRP A 338 -5.96 -4.60 11.93
N ASP A 339 -5.21 -5.71 11.93
CA ASP A 339 -5.35 -6.85 11.00
C ASP A 339 -5.30 -6.43 9.52
N SER A 340 -4.60 -5.34 9.20
CA SER A 340 -4.46 -4.86 7.84
C SER A 340 -3.65 -5.84 6.98
N PRO A 341 -4.14 -6.23 5.77
CA PRO A 341 -3.43 -7.17 4.89
C PRO A 341 -2.13 -6.60 4.32
N VAL A 342 -1.81 -5.33 4.62
CA VAL A 342 -0.59 -4.65 4.16
C VAL A 342 0.44 -4.45 5.28
N GLU A 343 0.24 -4.99 6.49
CA GLU A 343 1.25 -4.95 7.57
C GLU A 343 2.62 -5.44 7.08
N ASP A 344 2.65 -6.61 6.44
CA ASP A 344 3.87 -7.18 5.84
C ASP A 344 4.51 -6.29 4.78
N TRP A 345 3.70 -5.48 4.07
CA TRP A 345 4.19 -4.57 3.05
C TRP A 345 4.97 -3.41 3.68
N PHE A 346 4.49 -2.86 4.80
CA PHE A 346 5.21 -1.84 5.56
C PHE A 346 6.42 -2.43 6.29
N ARG A 347 6.30 -3.64 6.86
CA ARG A 347 7.43 -4.30 7.54
C ARG A 347 8.65 -4.49 6.65
N ARG A 348 8.44 -4.89 5.38
CA ARG A 348 9.50 -5.00 4.36
C ARG A 348 10.12 -3.66 3.92
N ARG A 349 9.70 -2.54 4.52
CA ARG A 349 10.14 -1.17 4.23
C ARG A 349 10.60 -0.45 5.50
N ASP A 350 11.12 -1.24 6.45
CA ASP A 350 11.74 -0.78 7.68
C ASP A 350 10.78 -0.02 8.61
N TRP A 351 9.51 -0.42 8.58
CA TRP A 351 8.57 -0.09 9.65
C TRP A 351 8.57 -1.21 10.68
N SER A 352 8.86 -0.86 11.93
CA SER A 352 8.88 -1.78 13.05
C SER A 352 7.47 -2.22 13.40
N ILE A 353 7.03 -3.37 12.86
CA ILE A 353 5.73 -3.97 13.16
C ILE A 353 5.95 -5.43 13.54
N HIS A 354 5.50 -5.83 14.73
CA HIS A 354 5.72 -7.17 15.31
C HIS A 354 7.21 -7.47 15.54
N THR A 355 7.91 -6.54 16.18
CA THR A 355 9.32 -6.75 16.55
C THR A 355 9.44 -7.78 17.68
N GLN A 356 10.54 -8.54 17.69
CA GLN A 356 10.83 -9.52 18.74
C GLN A 356 11.01 -8.87 20.12
N SER A 357 11.42 -7.59 20.13
CA SER A 357 11.47 -6.73 21.31
C SER A 357 10.43 -5.61 21.13
N PRO A 358 9.20 -5.77 21.65
CA PRO A 358 8.17 -4.75 21.55
C PRO A 358 8.56 -3.52 22.37
N GLY A 359 8.50 -2.35 21.74
CA GLY A 359 8.67 -1.04 22.37
C GLY A 359 7.70 0.01 21.82
N PRO A 360 7.75 1.26 22.29
CA PRO A 360 6.97 2.35 21.72
C PRO A 360 7.15 2.45 20.20
N GLY A 361 6.05 2.66 19.47
CA GLY A 361 6.09 2.78 18.00
C GLY A 361 6.35 1.49 17.23
N THR A 362 6.35 0.32 17.88
CA THR A 362 6.59 -0.98 17.22
C THR A 362 5.32 -1.78 16.88
N GLY A 363 4.17 -1.11 16.85
CA GLY A 363 2.86 -1.70 16.54
C GLY A 363 2.04 -2.11 17.76
N GLN A 364 2.21 -1.42 18.90
CA GLN A 364 1.30 -1.54 20.05
C GLN A 364 -0.13 -1.20 19.62
N GLU A 365 -1.12 -1.88 20.20
CA GLU A 365 -2.52 -1.59 19.93
C GLU A 365 -2.92 -0.23 20.51
N ALA A 366 -3.54 0.59 19.65
CA ALA A 366 -4.27 1.78 20.05
C ALA A 366 -5.71 1.67 19.59
N CYS A 367 -6.64 2.06 20.44
CA CYS A 367 -8.08 1.92 20.20
C CYS A 367 -8.79 3.26 20.31
N ASP A 368 -9.73 3.47 19.39
CA ASP A 368 -10.80 4.44 19.58
C ASP A 368 -11.97 3.71 20.25
N TRP A 369 -12.46 4.25 21.36
CA TRP A 369 -13.49 3.63 22.20
C TRP A 369 -14.78 4.43 22.16
N LEU A 370 -15.91 3.74 21.97
CA LEU A 370 -17.24 4.32 21.99
C LEU A 370 -18.00 3.87 23.24
N LEU A 371 -18.59 4.83 23.95
CA LEU A 371 -19.45 4.62 25.10
C LEU A 371 -20.80 5.29 24.87
N ARG A 372 -21.89 4.60 25.22
CA ARG A 372 -23.18 5.27 25.41
C ARG A 372 -23.31 5.64 26.89
N PHE A 373 -23.77 6.84 27.18
CA PHE A 373 -23.83 7.33 28.57
C PHE A 373 -24.69 6.46 29.48
N LYS A 374 -25.74 5.83 28.96
CA LYS A 374 -26.58 4.88 29.71
C LYS A 374 -25.85 3.60 30.15
N ASP A 375 -24.74 3.26 29.49
CA ASP A 375 -23.94 2.07 29.78
C ASP A 375 -22.80 2.42 30.76
N TRP A 376 -22.60 3.71 31.08
CA TRP A 376 -21.61 4.16 32.05
C TRP A 376 -22.02 3.75 33.47
N PRO A 377 -21.17 3.05 34.23
CA PRO A 377 -21.49 2.69 35.60
C PRO A 377 -21.56 3.97 36.44
N THR A 378 -22.75 4.34 36.89
CA THR A 378 -22.91 5.43 37.87
C THR A 378 -22.21 5.00 39.15
N THR A 379 -21.04 5.54 39.41
CA THR A 379 -20.26 5.22 40.62
C THR A 379 -20.75 6.07 41.78
N GLY A 380 -20.92 5.45 42.96
CA GLY A 380 -21.08 6.20 44.21
C GLY A 380 -19.74 6.84 44.53
N PHE A 381 -19.58 8.12 44.20
CA PHE A 381 -18.32 8.82 44.40
C PHE A 381 -18.02 9.02 45.89
N LEU A 382 -16.80 8.66 46.31
CA LEU A 382 -16.28 9.09 47.60
C LEU A 382 -15.94 10.59 47.52
N PRO A 383 -16.31 11.40 48.52
CA PRO A 383 -16.10 12.85 48.51
C PRO A 383 -14.63 13.28 48.62
N SER A 384 -13.70 12.36 48.84
CA SER A 384 -12.27 12.62 48.98
C SER A 384 -11.53 12.49 47.63
N GLY A 385 -10.67 13.46 47.31
CA GLY A 385 -9.79 13.44 46.13
C GLY A 385 -9.95 14.66 45.22
N PRO A 386 -9.34 14.65 44.02
CA PRO A 386 -9.36 15.81 43.13
C PRO A 386 -10.78 16.24 42.74
N VAL A 387 -11.03 17.54 42.55
CA VAL A 387 -12.30 18.08 42.03
C VAL A 387 -12.18 18.23 40.52
N PHE A 388 -13.18 17.77 39.78
CA PHE A 388 -13.20 17.83 38.31
C PHE A 388 -14.23 18.85 37.83
N ARG A 389 -13.83 19.75 36.93
CA ARG A 389 -14.71 20.76 36.35
C ARG A 389 -14.15 21.32 35.03
N PRO A 390 -14.96 22.06 34.25
CA PRO A 390 -14.44 22.85 33.14
C PRO A 390 -13.32 23.80 33.57
N CYS A 391 -12.34 23.98 32.70
CA CYS A 391 -11.20 24.88 32.89
C CYS A 391 -11.66 26.34 32.89
N GLU A 392 -11.11 27.11 33.81
CA GLU A 392 -11.25 28.56 33.82
C GLU A 392 -10.14 29.23 33.00
N PHE A 393 -10.38 30.45 32.52
CA PHE A 393 -9.44 31.16 31.65
C PHE A 393 -8.08 31.39 32.28
N HIS A 394 -8.03 31.69 33.59
CA HIS A 394 -6.77 31.92 34.31
C HIS A 394 -5.98 30.63 34.56
N GLU A 395 -6.58 29.46 34.34
CA GLU A 395 -5.95 28.15 34.53
C GLU A 395 -5.29 27.61 33.27
N PHE A 396 -5.55 28.24 32.12
CA PHE A 396 -5.14 27.73 30.82
C PHE A 396 -3.62 27.54 30.70
N ASP A 397 -2.82 28.50 31.18
CA ASP A 397 -1.36 28.41 31.16
C ASP A 397 -0.85 27.25 32.04
N MET A 398 -1.53 26.97 33.16
CA MET A 398 -1.21 25.83 34.02
C MET A 398 -1.54 24.49 33.32
N VAL A 399 -2.63 24.44 32.56
CA VAL A 399 -2.96 23.27 31.73
C VAL A 399 -1.90 23.06 30.65
N LEU A 400 -1.47 24.12 29.94
CA LEU A 400 -0.42 24.02 28.93
C LEU A 400 0.90 23.53 29.53
N ALA A 401 1.28 24.02 30.72
CA ALA A 401 2.47 23.57 31.42
C ALA A 401 2.40 22.07 31.78
N LEU A 402 1.27 21.62 32.34
CA LEU A 402 1.04 20.21 32.65
C LEU A 402 1.13 19.34 31.39
N VAL A 403 0.36 19.69 30.35
CA VAL A 403 0.29 18.91 29.12
C VAL A 403 1.66 18.86 28.44
N GLY A 404 2.37 19.99 28.36
CA GLY A 404 3.71 20.03 27.77
C GLY A 404 4.70 19.11 28.48
N ALA A 405 4.73 19.13 29.81
CA ALA A 405 5.62 18.30 30.60
C ALA A 405 5.28 16.80 30.49
N GLU A 406 4.00 16.44 30.65
CA GLU A 406 3.56 15.04 30.60
C GLU A 406 3.63 14.47 29.18
N SER A 407 3.30 15.25 28.16
CA SER A 407 3.37 14.79 26.77
C SER A 407 4.81 14.54 26.34
N GLN A 408 5.76 15.36 26.79
CA GLN A 408 7.19 15.13 26.55
C GLN A 408 7.68 13.88 27.29
N ARG A 409 7.29 13.70 28.56
CA ARG A 409 7.68 12.53 29.37
C ARG A 409 7.17 11.21 28.78
N ARG A 410 5.94 11.21 28.27
CA ARG A 410 5.26 10.02 27.71
C ARG A 410 5.40 9.88 26.21
N ASP A 411 6.13 10.80 25.57
CA ASP A 411 6.33 10.84 24.12
C ASP A 411 4.99 10.87 23.33
N ASN A 412 4.00 11.56 23.88
CA ASN A 412 2.67 11.75 23.29
C ASN A 412 2.68 12.96 22.36
N VAL A 413 2.94 12.72 21.09
CA VAL A 413 3.13 13.79 20.11
C VAL A 413 1.84 14.53 19.74
N GLY A 414 1.94 15.85 19.58
CA GLY A 414 0.85 16.72 19.10
C GLY A 414 -0.23 17.06 20.12
N TRP A 415 -0.11 16.61 21.37
CA TRP A 415 -1.08 16.93 22.44
C TRP A 415 -1.03 18.41 22.82
N TYR A 416 0.17 18.94 23.07
CA TYR A 416 0.36 20.35 23.41
C TYR A 416 -0.32 21.29 22.41
N ASP A 417 -0.11 21.05 21.11
CA ASP A 417 -0.70 21.86 20.03
C ASP A 417 -2.23 21.87 20.05
N GLN A 418 -2.88 20.76 20.41
CA GLN A 418 -4.34 20.71 20.51
C GLN A 418 -4.88 21.62 21.61
N TYR A 419 -4.21 21.64 22.77
CA TYR A 419 -4.56 22.57 23.82
C TYR A 419 -4.21 24.01 23.44
N ALA A 420 -3.04 24.24 22.86
CA ALA A 420 -2.57 25.58 22.47
C ALA A 420 -3.49 26.28 21.46
N LYS A 421 -4.14 25.52 20.56
CA LYS A 421 -5.15 26.04 19.61
C LYS A 421 -6.35 26.72 20.28
N LEU A 422 -6.62 26.42 21.55
CA LEU A 422 -7.74 26.99 22.29
C LEU A 422 -7.43 28.39 22.83
N ALA A 423 -6.16 28.82 22.78
CA ALA A 423 -5.73 30.11 23.28
C ALA A 423 -6.61 31.25 22.71
N ASN A 424 -6.99 32.18 23.59
CA ASN A 424 -7.84 33.33 23.24
C ASN A 424 -9.23 32.97 22.69
N SER A 425 -9.74 31.77 22.98
CA SER A 425 -11.08 31.34 22.56
C SER A 425 -11.94 30.89 23.75
N MET A 426 -13.26 30.88 23.58
CA MET A 426 -14.19 30.35 24.58
C MET A 426 -14.10 28.81 24.72
N ASN A 427 -13.48 28.14 23.75
CA ASN A 427 -13.27 26.69 23.76
C ASN A 427 -12.26 26.24 24.84
N ILE A 428 -11.62 27.15 25.58
CA ILE A 428 -10.89 26.81 26.81
C ILE A 428 -11.79 26.04 27.79
N ARG A 429 -13.09 26.35 27.80
CA ARG A 429 -14.08 25.63 28.62
C ARG A 429 -14.37 24.20 28.16
N ASP A 430 -13.90 23.80 26.98
CA ASP A 430 -13.97 22.41 26.52
C ASP A 430 -12.94 21.52 27.24
N ILE A 431 -11.97 22.12 27.94
CA ILE A 431 -11.03 21.39 28.78
C ILE A 431 -11.70 21.06 30.11
N VAL A 432 -11.68 19.79 30.51
CA VAL A 432 -12.00 19.37 31.88
C VAL A 432 -10.69 19.21 32.65
N VAL A 433 -10.57 19.88 33.80
CA VAL A 433 -9.40 19.81 34.68
C VAL A 433 -9.75 19.06 35.96
N GLY A 434 -8.77 18.33 36.51
CA GLY A 434 -8.80 17.75 37.84
C GLY A 434 -7.86 18.51 38.75
N LEU A 435 -8.38 19.09 39.83
CA LEU A 435 -7.65 19.91 40.80
C LEU A 435 -7.51 19.15 42.12
N ASN A 436 -6.30 19.03 42.66
CA ASN A 436 -6.14 18.49 44.02
C ASN A 436 -6.61 19.49 45.09
N GLU A 437 -6.60 19.09 46.37
CA GLU A 437 -7.02 19.95 47.49
C GLU A 437 -6.23 21.27 47.58
N GLY A 438 -4.99 21.30 47.08
CA GLY A 438 -4.14 22.48 47.02
C GLY A 438 -4.37 23.37 45.78
N GLY A 439 -5.37 23.08 44.95
CA GLY A 439 -5.66 23.84 43.73
C GLY A 439 -4.67 23.61 42.59
N THR A 440 -3.81 22.58 42.67
CA THR A 440 -2.90 22.20 41.58
C THR A 440 -3.63 21.32 40.58
N ILE A 441 -3.44 21.59 39.29
CA ILE A 441 -4.00 20.77 38.21
C ILE A 441 -3.20 19.46 38.13
N VAL A 442 -3.87 18.34 38.36
CA VAL A 442 -3.29 16.98 38.33
C VAL A 442 -3.78 16.14 37.15
N ALA A 443 -4.83 16.60 36.46
CA ALA A 443 -5.35 15.95 35.27
C ALA A 443 -6.03 16.97 34.34
N ALA A 444 -6.04 16.68 33.04
CA ALA A 444 -6.75 17.44 32.04
C ALA A 444 -7.24 16.51 30.92
N ALA A 445 -8.40 16.79 30.34
CA ALA A 445 -8.91 16.15 29.14
C ALA A 445 -9.56 17.19 28.24
N LEU A 446 -9.43 17.04 26.92
CA LEU A 446 -10.04 17.96 25.97
C LEU A 446 -11.31 17.32 25.39
N THR A 447 -12.46 17.90 25.70
CA THR A 447 -13.73 17.51 25.08
C THR A 447 -13.90 18.19 23.73
N CYS A 448 -14.70 17.61 22.85
CA CYS A 448 -15.08 18.28 21.61
C CYS A 448 -16.49 17.88 21.15
N VAL A 449 -17.22 18.85 20.62
CA VAL A 449 -18.54 18.65 20.01
C VAL A 449 -18.51 19.29 18.63
N LYS A 450 -19.20 18.66 17.68
CA LYS A 450 -19.23 19.17 16.31
C LYS A 450 -20.07 20.44 16.20
N ASN A 451 -19.74 21.27 15.21
CA ASN A 451 -20.45 22.53 14.89
C ASN A 451 -20.48 23.57 16.03
N THR A 452 -19.63 23.44 17.06
CA THR A 452 -19.48 24.46 18.13
C THR A 452 -18.33 25.42 17.89
N GLY A 453 -17.52 25.19 16.85
CA GLY A 453 -16.26 25.91 16.61
C GLY A 453 -15.08 25.37 17.44
N SER A 454 -15.22 24.16 18.01
CA SER A 454 -14.15 23.47 18.73
C SER A 454 -13.03 23.04 17.75
N PRO A 455 -11.78 23.53 17.91
CA PRO A 455 -10.66 23.16 17.04
C PRO A 455 -10.36 21.65 17.05
N ALA A 456 -10.55 20.99 18.19
CA ALA A 456 -10.36 19.55 18.32
C ALA A 456 -11.37 18.75 17.48
N ALA A 457 -12.61 19.23 17.34
CA ALA A 457 -13.62 18.61 16.48
C ALA A 457 -13.28 18.73 14.98
N GLU A 458 -12.51 19.74 14.58
CA GLU A 458 -12.04 19.89 13.20
C GLU A 458 -10.91 18.90 12.86
N ASP A 459 -10.16 18.46 13.86
CA ASP A 459 -9.05 17.53 13.72
C ASP A 459 -9.43 16.06 13.94
N LEU A 460 -10.56 15.80 14.60
CA LEU A 460 -11.09 14.48 14.91
C LEU A 460 -12.42 14.25 14.19
N PRO A 461 -12.40 13.71 12.95
CA PRO A 461 -13.60 13.65 12.13
C PRO A 461 -14.62 12.60 12.57
N TRP A 462 -14.21 11.65 13.42
CA TRP A 462 -14.97 10.44 13.70
C TRP A 462 -16.19 10.67 14.58
N THR A 463 -16.14 11.64 15.49
CA THR A 463 -17.32 12.07 16.27
C THR A 463 -18.46 12.49 15.34
N ASN A 464 -18.14 13.24 14.27
CA ASN A 464 -19.12 13.69 13.29
C ASN A 464 -19.71 12.53 12.46
N MET A 465 -18.91 11.52 12.13
CA MET A 465 -19.35 10.41 11.28
C MET A 465 -20.16 9.35 12.02
N ILE A 466 -19.90 9.12 13.32
CA ILE A 466 -20.60 8.09 14.08
C ILE A 466 -22.04 8.50 14.39
N GLY A 467 -22.28 9.78 14.71
CA GLY A 467 -23.63 10.26 15.01
C GLY A 467 -23.69 11.76 15.31
N ASP A 468 -24.91 12.31 15.32
CA ASP A 468 -25.14 13.70 15.75
C ASP A 468 -25.08 13.88 17.27
N ASP A 469 -25.19 12.78 18.02
CA ASP A 469 -25.24 12.73 19.48
C ASP A 469 -23.94 12.21 20.13
N VAL A 470 -22.83 12.28 19.38
CA VAL A 470 -21.51 11.77 19.80
C VAL A 470 -20.57 12.94 20.07
N GLY A 471 -20.14 13.08 21.32
CA GLY A 471 -19.02 13.95 21.72
C GLY A 471 -17.69 13.21 21.65
N GLY A 472 -16.58 13.95 21.61
CA GLY A 472 -15.23 13.42 21.68
C GLY A 472 -14.52 13.79 22.97
N VAL A 473 -13.60 12.94 23.41
CA VAL A 473 -12.58 13.27 24.42
C VAL A 473 -11.22 12.81 23.89
N THR A 474 -10.29 13.75 23.83
CA THR A 474 -8.92 13.53 23.34
C THR A 474 -7.87 14.03 24.32
N CYS A 475 -6.62 13.68 24.06
CA CYS A 475 -5.43 14.16 24.77
C CYS A 475 -5.51 14.07 26.30
N ILE A 476 -6.06 12.97 26.83
CA ILE A 476 -6.25 12.78 28.27
C ILE A 476 -4.90 12.72 28.99
N CYS A 477 -4.60 13.76 29.75
CA CYS A 477 -3.38 13.98 30.49
C CYS A 477 -3.61 13.76 31.98
N ILE A 478 -2.85 12.89 32.62
CA ILE A 478 -2.87 12.69 34.08
C ILE A 478 -1.42 12.72 34.55
N ALA A 479 -1.13 13.63 35.48
CA ALA A 479 0.20 13.86 36.03
C ALA A 479 0.80 12.57 36.59
N ASP A 480 2.05 12.30 36.21
CA ASP A 480 2.81 11.17 36.73
C ASP A 480 3.51 11.50 38.05
N GLY A 481 3.73 10.48 38.88
CA GLY A 481 4.48 10.61 40.14
C GLY A 481 3.72 11.26 41.30
N LEU A 482 2.47 11.67 41.11
CA LEU A 482 1.58 12.13 42.19
C LEU A 482 0.80 10.98 42.86
N PHE A 483 0.80 9.80 42.25
CA PHE A 483 0.06 8.63 42.70
C PHE A 483 1.03 7.49 42.94
N GLU A 484 1.13 7.03 44.19
CA GLU A 484 1.98 5.90 44.56
C GLU A 484 1.36 4.56 44.13
N ASP A 485 0.03 4.49 44.07
CA ASP A 485 -0.74 3.31 43.69
C ASP A 485 -1.41 3.51 42.32
N PRO A 486 -1.19 2.61 41.34
CA PRO A 486 -1.91 2.59 40.06
C PRO A 486 -3.43 2.72 40.19
N SER A 487 -4.03 2.18 41.25
CA SER A 487 -5.48 2.27 41.49
C SER A 487 -5.99 3.72 41.65
N GLN A 488 -5.14 4.62 42.17
CA GLN A 488 -5.47 6.04 42.32
C GLN A 488 -5.49 6.74 40.96
N ARG A 489 -4.57 6.38 40.07
CA ARG A 489 -4.53 6.90 38.69
C ARG A 489 -5.78 6.47 37.92
N ASP A 490 -6.18 5.21 38.06
CA ASP A 490 -7.41 4.69 37.46
C ASP A 490 -8.64 5.41 38.03
N ALA A 491 -8.69 5.65 39.34
CA ALA A 491 -9.77 6.42 39.96
C ALA A 491 -9.84 7.88 39.42
N VAL A 492 -8.69 8.52 39.20
CA VAL A 492 -8.61 9.85 38.57
C VAL A 492 -9.11 9.82 37.12
N MET A 493 -8.71 8.81 36.35
CA MET A 493 -9.19 8.60 34.97
C MET A 493 -10.71 8.45 34.93
N VAL A 494 -11.28 7.60 35.78
CA VAL A 494 -12.73 7.36 35.85
C VAL A 494 -13.48 8.64 36.19
N ARG A 495 -13.02 9.41 37.19
CA ARG A 495 -13.69 10.66 37.60
C ARG A 495 -13.53 11.78 36.58
N LEU A 496 -12.40 11.83 35.88
CA LEU A 496 -12.19 12.74 34.76
C LEU A 496 -13.15 12.43 33.61
N LEU A 497 -13.27 11.15 33.23
CA LEU A 497 -14.21 10.71 32.21
C LEU A 497 -15.66 10.97 32.62
N ASP A 498 -16.02 10.76 33.89
CA ASP A 498 -17.36 11.08 34.40
C ASP A 498 -17.70 12.57 34.23
N SER A 499 -16.77 13.46 34.60
CA SER A 499 -16.94 14.90 34.40
C SER A 499 -17.02 15.29 32.93
N CYS A 500 -16.26 14.62 32.05
CA CYS A 500 -16.39 14.79 30.60
C CYS A 500 -17.77 14.34 30.08
N ILE A 501 -18.28 13.20 30.57
CA ILE A 501 -19.61 12.68 30.22
C ILE A 501 -20.69 13.66 30.65
N GLN A 502 -20.63 14.19 31.88
CA GLN A 502 -21.58 15.19 32.37
C GLN A 502 -21.55 16.45 31.50
N LEU A 503 -20.36 16.99 31.22
CA LEU A 503 -20.21 18.17 30.36
C LEU A 503 -20.80 17.96 28.96
N LEU A 504 -20.52 16.81 28.34
CA LEU A 504 -21.05 16.46 27.02
C LEU A 504 -22.57 16.19 27.05
N ALA A 505 -23.08 15.60 28.13
CA ALA A 505 -24.51 15.37 28.32
C ALA A 505 -25.29 16.68 28.46
N ASP A 506 -24.74 17.66 29.18
CA ASP A 506 -25.30 19.02 29.29
C ASP A 506 -25.34 19.74 27.93
N GLN A 507 -24.42 19.38 27.03
CA GLN A 507 -24.39 19.84 25.63
C GLN A 507 -25.29 19.01 24.70
N GLY A 508 -26.06 18.07 25.24
CA GLY A 508 -27.04 17.27 24.50
C GLY A 508 -26.50 15.99 23.85
N MET A 509 -25.23 15.64 24.10
CA MET A 509 -24.66 14.37 23.62
C MET A 509 -25.20 13.19 24.43
N LYS A 510 -25.16 12.00 23.82
CA LYS A 510 -25.60 10.74 24.43
C LYS A 510 -24.51 9.67 24.42
N GLN A 511 -23.45 9.94 23.68
CA GLN A 511 -22.35 9.03 23.43
C GLN A 511 -21.03 9.79 23.48
N LEU A 512 -19.96 9.07 23.80
CA LEU A 512 -18.60 9.57 23.86
C LEU A 512 -17.68 8.67 23.03
N LEU A 513 -16.87 9.29 22.18
CA LEU A 513 -15.71 8.70 21.54
C LEU A 513 -14.43 9.14 22.28
N VAL A 514 -13.65 8.19 22.78
CA VAL A 514 -12.29 8.45 23.30
C VAL A 514 -11.28 7.92 22.29
N ASP A 515 -10.50 8.81 21.68
CA ASP A 515 -9.59 8.45 20.59
C ASP A 515 -8.21 7.99 21.05
N ALA A 516 -7.64 7.05 20.30
CA ALA A 516 -6.26 6.56 20.39
C ALA A 516 -5.72 6.22 21.79
N VAL A 517 -6.53 5.52 22.57
CA VAL A 517 -6.10 5.00 23.86
C VAL A 517 -5.20 3.79 23.67
N LYS A 518 -4.05 3.79 24.34
CA LYS A 518 -3.10 2.66 24.37
C LYS A 518 -3.23 1.90 25.68
N GLY A 519 -3.60 0.62 25.61
CA GLY A 519 -3.80 -0.25 26.77
C GLY A 519 -5.06 0.07 27.59
N GLY A 520 -5.20 -0.56 28.76
CA GLY A 520 -6.35 -0.39 29.65
C GLY A 520 -7.63 -1.08 29.17
N ASP A 521 -7.53 -1.97 28.18
CA ASP A 521 -8.66 -2.60 27.47
C ASP A 521 -9.71 -3.21 28.41
N GLU A 522 -9.29 -3.99 29.40
CA GLU A 522 -10.18 -4.63 30.37
C GLU A 522 -10.94 -3.58 31.21
N GLY A 523 -10.25 -2.52 31.62
CA GLY A 523 -10.84 -1.39 32.35
C GLY A 523 -11.92 -0.69 31.52
N PHE A 524 -11.59 -0.29 30.29
CA PHE A 524 -12.55 0.33 29.38
C PHE A 524 -13.77 -0.56 29.12
N GLN A 525 -13.56 -1.85 28.84
CA GLN A 525 -14.66 -2.79 28.63
C GLN A 525 -15.54 -2.96 29.86
N SER A 526 -14.94 -3.04 31.06
CA SER A 526 -15.69 -3.15 32.32
C SER A 526 -16.58 -1.92 32.59
N MET A 527 -16.21 -0.75 32.06
CA MET A 527 -16.99 0.49 32.15
C MET A 527 -18.00 0.67 31.01
N GLY A 528 -18.22 -0.35 30.17
CA GLY A 528 -19.22 -0.33 29.11
C GLY A 528 -18.72 0.22 27.77
N PHE A 529 -17.45 0.59 27.64
CA PHE A 529 -16.88 1.00 26.35
C PHE A 529 -16.77 -0.17 25.37
N ARG A 530 -16.91 0.16 24.09
CA ARG A 530 -16.74 -0.77 22.97
C ARG A 530 -15.68 -0.23 22.02
N LYS A 531 -14.80 -1.11 21.53
CA LYS A 531 -13.83 -0.73 20.50
C LYS A 531 -14.59 -0.30 19.24
N TRP A 532 -14.37 0.92 18.77
CA TRP A 532 -14.89 1.43 17.51
C TRP A 532 -13.89 1.22 16.38
N ALA A 533 -12.63 1.61 16.62
CA ALA A 533 -11.52 1.39 15.70
C ALA A 533 -10.27 0.93 16.44
N ARG A 534 -9.40 0.21 15.73
CA ARG A 534 -8.17 -0.39 16.27
C ARG A 534 -7.04 -0.12 15.30
N TYR A 535 -5.88 0.24 15.81
CA TYR A 535 -4.71 0.57 15.02
C TYR A 535 -3.43 0.00 15.64
N ARG A 536 -2.41 -0.15 14.79
CA ARG A 536 -1.02 -0.32 15.18
C ARG A 536 -0.38 1.07 15.31
N ASP A 537 0.09 1.42 16.50
CA ASP A 537 0.94 2.60 16.73
C ASP A 537 2.35 2.31 16.17
N VAL A 538 2.67 2.91 15.01
CA VAL A 538 3.90 2.60 14.26
C VAL A 538 4.62 3.89 13.88
N TRP A 539 5.83 4.06 14.41
CA TRP A 539 6.69 5.21 14.11
C TRP A 539 8.16 4.85 14.23
N ARG A 540 9.02 5.74 13.71
CA ARG A 540 10.48 5.65 13.85
C ARG A 540 11.10 7.05 13.91
N ASP A 541 12.13 7.19 14.72
CA ASP A 541 12.93 8.41 14.78
C ASP A 541 13.94 8.48 13.62
N LEU A 542 14.38 9.70 13.28
CA LEU A 542 15.29 10.03 12.18
C LEU A 542 16.69 10.41 12.65
#